data_AF-A0AB38BLN5-F1
#
_entry.id   AF-A0AB38BLN5-F1
#
_cell.length_a   1.000
_cell.length_b   1.000
_cell.length_c   1.000
_cell.angle_alpha   90.00
_cell.angle_beta   90.00
_cell.angle_gamma   90.00
#
_symmetry.space_group_name_H-M   'P 1'
#
loop_
_entity.id
_entity.type
_entity.pdbx_description
1 polymer ?
#
loop_
_entity_poly.entity_id
_entity_poly.type
_entity_poly.pdbx_seq_one_letter_code
_entity_poly.pdbx_strand_id
1 'polypeptide(L)'
;MAEKNKNKLLNLPFIALTIILIIYLIIAAILYIIRPLSIAFFTNKPEIIERASSILLLVLFTSIAQPFFEVAKFNLQAVGKEKIALVITGVVNLLIFGVLIYLKQSSELNLKTILLLLSCNYLVLYIIFTLFYRLEINKTIH
;
A
#
# COMPACT_ATOMS: atom_id res chain seq x y z
N MET A 1 -22.07 20.35 17.97
CA MET A 1 -21.10 20.75 16.91
C MET A 1 -19.83 19.89 16.91
N ALA A 2 -19.22 19.61 18.08
CA ALA A 2 -18.00 18.80 18.20
C ALA A 2 -18.12 17.37 17.62
N GLU A 3 -19.23 16.67 17.90
CA GLU A 3 -19.46 15.29 17.43
C GLU A 3 -19.63 15.19 15.90
N LYS A 4 -20.25 16.20 15.27
CA LYS A 4 -20.36 16.30 13.80
C LYS A 4 -18.99 16.52 13.14
N ASN A 5 -18.07 17.22 13.80
CA ASN A 5 -16.70 17.41 13.32
C ASN A 5 -15.84 16.15 13.53
N LYS A 6 -16.04 15.42 14.64
CA LYS A 6 -15.43 14.12 14.90
C LYS A 6 -15.73 13.10 13.80
N ASN A 7 -17.00 12.93 13.47
CA ASN A 7 -17.42 11.97 12.44
C ASN A 7 -16.90 12.33 11.05
N LYS A 8 -16.76 13.62 10.74
CA LYS A 8 -16.11 14.07 9.50
C LYS A 8 -14.63 13.69 9.45
N LEU A 9 -13.89 13.89 10.54
CA LEU A 9 -12.47 13.52 10.61
C LEU A 9 -12.27 12.01 10.48
N LEU A 10 -13.10 11.20 11.15
CA LEU A 10 -13.02 9.74 11.05
C LEU A 10 -13.37 9.19 9.66
N ASN A 11 -14.21 9.89 8.89
CA ASN A 11 -14.61 9.47 7.54
C ASN A 11 -13.66 9.98 6.44
N LEU A 12 -12.85 11.01 6.71
CA LEU A 12 -11.94 11.59 5.72
C LEU A 12 -10.95 10.56 5.12
N PRO A 13 -10.31 9.67 5.92
CA PRO A 13 -9.45 8.62 5.37
C PRO A 13 -10.18 7.69 4.40
N PHE A 14 -11.43 7.34 4.67
CA PHE A 14 -12.22 6.45 3.81
C PHE A 14 -12.56 7.11 2.48
N ILE A 15 -12.94 8.40 2.51
CA ILE A 15 -13.26 9.15 1.30
C ILE A 15 -12.02 9.28 0.42
N ALA A 16 -10.88 9.68 1.01
CA ALA A 16 -9.61 9.80 0.30
C ALA A 16 -9.18 8.47 -0.32
N LEU A 17 -9.24 7.38 0.45
CA LEU A 17 -8.91 6.04 -0.04
C LEU A 17 -9.82 5.62 -1.20
N THR A 18 -11.13 5.87 -1.10
CA THR A 18 -12.09 5.52 -2.16
C THR A 18 -11.74 6.22 -3.48
N ILE A 19 -11.44 7.51 -3.43
CA ILE A 19 -11.06 8.28 -4.63
C ILE A 19 -9.78 7.73 -5.24
N ILE A 20 -8.76 7.47 -4.43
CA ILE A 20 -7.47 6.93 -4.91
C ILE A 20 -7.66 5.53 -5.51
N LEU A 21 -8.47 4.68 -4.89
CA LEU A 21 -8.76 3.34 -5.41
C LEU A 21 -9.50 3.38 -6.75
N ILE A 22 -10.45 4.29 -6.94
CA ILE A 22 -11.14 4.46 -8.22
C ILE A 22 -10.13 4.85 -9.31
N ILE A 23 -9.29 5.86 -9.05
CA ILE A 23 -8.25 6.30 -9.99
C ILE A 23 -7.29 5.15 -10.29
N TYR A 24 -6.85 4.43 -9.26
CA TYR A 24 -5.97 3.28 -9.38
C TYR A 24 -6.58 2.20 -10.28
N LEU A 25 -7.85 1.83 -10.06
CA LEU A 25 -8.53 0.80 -10.85
C LEU A 25 -8.66 1.18 -12.31
N ILE A 26 -8.95 2.46 -12.61
CA ILE A 26 -9.03 2.96 -13.98
C ILE A 26 -7.66 2.82 -14.67
N ILE A 27 -6.58 3.30 -14.02
CA ILE A 27 -5.22 3.22 -14.57
C ILE A 27 -4.78 1.76 -14.74
N ALA A 28 -5.04 0.92 -13.74
CA ALA A 28 -4.70 -0.50 -13.77
C ALA A 28 -5.44 -1.24 -14.90
N ALA A 29 -6.72 -0.95 -15.11
CA ALA A 29 -7.51 -1.52 -16.21
C ALA A 29 -6.94 -1.10 -17.57
N ILE A 30 -6.63 0.19 -17.76
CA ILE A 30 -6.00 0.68 -18.99
C ILE A 30 -4.68 -0.05 -19.22
N LEU A 31 -3.77 -0.06 -18.25
CA LEU A 31 -2.47 -0.72 -18.34
C LEU A 31 -2.58 -2.20 -18.67
N TYR A 32 -3.57 -2.90 -18.14
CA TYR A 32 -3.79 -4.32 -18.39
C TYR A 32 -4.28 -4.60 -19.82
N ILE A 33 -5.16 -3.74 -20.35
CA ILE A 33 -5.66 -3.84 -21.73
C ILE A 33 -4.51 -3.62 -22.72
N ILE A 34 -3.71 -2.57 -22.50
CA ILE A 34 -2.58 -2.23 -23.39
C ILE A 34 -1.25 -2.90 -22.98
N ARG A 35 -1.28 -3.95 -22.14
CA ARG A 35 -0.09 -4.53 -21.51
C ARG A 35 1.10 -4.84 -22.43
N PRO A 36 0.96 -5.50 -23.61
CA PRO A 36 2.13 -5.79 -24.42
C PRO A 36 2.75 -4.49 -24.98
N LEU A 37 1.91 -3.51 -25.33
CA LEU A 37 2.35 -2.22 -25.87
C LEU A 37 3.04 -1.36 -24.79
N SER A 38 2.44 -1.29 -23.60
CA SER A 38 3.00 -0.52 -22.49
C SER A 38 4.33 -1.09 -22.01
N ILE A 39 4.52 -2.41 -22.05
CA ILE A 39 5.79 -3.05 -21.70
C ILE A 39 6.82 -2.92 -22.84
N ALA A 40 6.39 -3.03 -24.09
CA ALA A 40 7.25 -2.84 -25.26
C ALA A 40 7.87 -1.44 -25.32
N PHE A 41 7.26 -0.44 -24.68
CA PHE A 41 7.85 0.89 -24.51
C PHE A 41 9.19 0.86 -23.74
N PHE A 42 9.37 -0.08 -22.82
CA PHE A 42 10.56 -0.16 -21.97
C PHE A 42 11.60 -1.17 -22.47
N THR A 43 11.21 -2.11 -23.33
CA THR A 43 12.10 -3.17 -23.79
C THR A 43 11.67 -3.72 -25.15
N ASN A 44 12.65 -4.02 -25.99
CA ASN A 44 12.43 -4.63 -27.30
C ASN A 44 12.58 -6.17 -27.28
N LYS A 45 12.84 -6.77 -26.10
CA LYS A 45 13.04 -8.22 -25.98
C LYS A 45 11.70 -8.95 -25.81
N PRO A 46 11.27 -9.78 -26.80
CA PRO A 46 9.95 -10.43 -26.75
C PRO A 46 9.72 -11.29 -25.51
N GLU A 47 10.74 -12.04 -25.08
CA GLU A 47 10.69 -12.89 -23.88
C GLU A 47 10.40 -12.09 -22.60
N ILE A 48 10.93 -10.87 -22.49
CA ILE A 48 10.70 -10.00 -21.33
C ILE A 48 9.28 -9.43 -21.38
N ILE A 49 8.81 -9.03 -22.57
CA ILE A 49 7.45 -8.52 -22.77
C ILE A 49 6.43 -9.57 -22.36
N GLU A 50 6.61 -10.82 -22.80
CA GLU A 50 5.72 -11.92 -22.48
C GLU A 50 5.72 -12.23 -20.97
N ARG A 51 6.90 -12.37 -20.36
CA ARG A 51 7.02 -12.62 -18.92
C ARG A 51 6.41 -11.50 -18.09
N ALA A 52 6.73 -10.24 -18.38
CA ALA A 52 6.19 -9.10 -17.67
C ALA A 52 4.66 -9.00 -17.85
N SER A 53 4.15 -9.27 -19.05
CA SER A 53 2.71 -9.29 -19.32
C SER A 53 2.00 -10.36 -18.49
N SER A 54 2.63 -11.53 -18.30
CA SER A 54 2.07 -12.65 -17.53
C SER A 54 1.96 -12.35 -16.03
N ILE A 55 2.88 -11.55 -15.48
CA ILE A 55 2.89 -11.19 -14.05
C ILE A 55 2.19 -9.87 -13.75
N LEU A 56 1.86 -9.08 -14.78
CA LEU A 56 1.31 -7.73 -14.61
C LEU A 56 0.05 -7.71 -13.73
N LEU A 57 -0.85 -8.68 -13.91
CA LEU A 57 -2.06 -8.76 -13.09
C LEU A 57 -1.74 -8.95 -11.60
N LEU A 58 -0.75 -9.79 -11.28
CA LEU A 58 -0.29 -10.00 -9.91
C LEU A 58 0.34 -8.73 -9.34
N VAL A 59 1.18 -8.04 -10.13
CA VAL A 59 1.79 -6.77 -9.73
C VAL A 59 0.71 -5.75 -9.42
N LEU A 60 -0.24 -5.53 -10.33
CA LEU A 60 -1.36 -4.61 -10.12
C LEU A 60 -2.18 -5.00 -8.88
N PHE A 61 -2.53 -6.28 -8.74
CA PHE A 61 -3.28 -6.73 -7.56
C PHE A 61 -2.55 -6.44 -6.25
N THR A 62 -1.27 -6.77 -6.16
CA THR A 62 -0.47 -6.53 -4.93
C THR A 62 -0.22 -5.06 -4.65
N SER A 63 -0.10 -4.22 -5.69
CA SER A 63 0.06 -2.77 -5.59
C SER A 63 -1.18 -2.04 -5.05
N ILE A 64 -2.38 -2.65 -5.09
CA ILE A 64 -3.60 -2.07 -4.49
C ILE A 64 -3.41 -1.79 -2.98
N ALA A 65 -2.58 -2.56 -2.28
CA ALA A 65 -2.35 -2.36 -0.85
C ALA A 65 -1.61 -1.05 -0.52
N GLN A 66 -0.85 -0.50 -1.47
CA GLN A 66 -0.05 0.71 -1.23
C GLN A 66 -0.92 1.95 -0.90
N PRO A 67 -1.99 2.25 -1.66
CA PRO A 67 -2.96 3.29 -1.29
C PRO A 67 -3.48 3.21 0.15
N PHE A 68 -3.75 2.01 0.67
CA PHE A 68 -4.20 1.84 2.06
C PHE A 68 -3.15 2.36 3.04
N PHE A 69 -1.91 1.90 2.89
CA PHE A 69 -0.79 2.34 3.72
C PHE A 69 -0.57 3.85 3.66
N GLU A 70 -0.49 4.42 2.45
CA GLU A 70 -0.19 5.84 2.25
C GLU A 70 -1.27 6.74 2.87
N VAL A 71 -2.54 6.43 2.61
CA VAL A 71 -3.65 7.21 3.17
C VAL A 71 -3.64 7.17 4.69
N ALA A 72 -3.48 6.00 5.31
CA ALA A 72 -3.46 5.91 6.77
C ALA A 72 -2.23 6.61 7.38
N LYS A 73 -1.07 6.51 6.72
CA LYS A 73 0.15 7.22 7.13
C LYS A 73 -0.02 8.73 7.10
N PHE A 74 -0.50 9.27 5.98
CA PHE A 74 -0.68 10.71 5.82
C PHE A 74 -1.74 11.26 6.79
N ASN A 75 -2.81 10.54 7.04
CA ASN A 75 -3.81 10.94 8.04
C ASN A 75 -3.22 10.97 9.46
N LEU A 76 -2.43 9.97 9.83
CA LEU A 76 -1.75 9.95 11.13
C LEU A 76 -0.71 11.09 11.25
N GLN A 77 0.00 11.39 10.17
CA GLN A 77 0.92 12.52 10.11
C GLN A 77 0.21 13.86 10.22
N ALA A 78 -0.96 14.02 9.58
CA ALA A 78 -1.75 15.25 9.62
C ALA A 78 -2.26 15.62 11.03
N VAL A 79 -2.34 14.64 11.95
CA VAL A 79 -2.69 14.87 13.37
C VAL A 79 -1.45 15.01 14.27
N GLY A 80 -0.28 15.29 13.70
CA GLY A 80 0.96 15.58 14.44
C GLY A 80 1.67 14.35 15.02
N LYS A 81 1.45 13.15 14.44
CA LYS A 81 2.09 11.90 14.87
C LYS A 81 3.14 11.40 13.87
N GLU A 82 3.89 12.30 13.24
CA GLU A 82 4.87 11.96 12.22
C GLU A 82 6.00 11.08 12.76
N LYS A 83 6.49 11.39 13.97
CA LYS A 83 7.51 10.58 14.65
C LYS A 83 7.03 9.15 14.89
N ILE A 84 5.78 8.98 15.33
CA ILE A 84 5.19 7.66 15.57
C ILE A 84 5.06 6.89 14.25
N ALA A 85 4.54 7.54 13.20
CA ALA A 85 4.42 6.94 11.88
C ALA A 85 5.78 6.47 11.33
N LEU A 86 6.84 7.27 11.52
CA LEU A 86 8.20 6.93 11.11
C LEU A 86 8.75 5.71 11.87
N VAL A 87 8.64 5.71 13.21
CA VAL A 87 9.13 4.61 14.04
C VAL A 87 8.43 3.29 13.69
N ILE A 88 7.10 3.31 13.59
CA ILE A 88 6.32 2.12 13.22
C ILE A 88 6.72 1.63 11.82
N THR A 89 6.81 2.53 10.83
CA THR A 89 7.25 2.16 9.47
C THR A 89 8.63 1.50 9.50
N GLY A 90 9.58 2.08 10.25
CA GLY A 90 10.93 1.54 10.38
C GLY A 90 10.95 0.14 11.00
N VAL A 91 10.24 -0.04 12.12
CA VAL A 91 10.17 -1.33 12.83
C VAL A 91 9.55 -2.42 11.96
N VAL A 92 8.39 -2.15 11.34
CA VAL A 92 7.72 -3.16 10.51
C VAL A 92 8.56 -3.48 9.27
N ASN A 93 9.14 -2.48 8.60
CA ASN A 93 10.00 -2.73 7.44
C ASN A 93 11.27 -3.53 7.81
N LEU A 94 11.87 -3.29 8.99
CA LEU A 94 13.00 -4.08 9.48
C LEU A 94 12.61 -5.55 9.74
N LEU A 95 11.41 -5.80 10.28
CA LEU A 95 10.88 -7.16 10.44
C LEU A 95 10.72 -7.85 9.08
N ILE A 96 10.13 -7.17 8.10
CA ILE A 96 9.98 -7.68 6.73
C ILE A 96 11.34 -7.95 6.09
N PHE A 97 12.32 -7.08 6.31
CA PHE A 97 13.68 -7.31 5.85
C PHE A 97 14.30 -8.59 6.44
N GLY A 98 14.09 -8.85 7.73
CA GLY A 98 14.47 -10.12 8.36
C GLY A 98 13.79 -11.33 7.72
N VAL A 99 12.49 -11.25 7.43
CA VAL A 99 11.73 -12.31 6.73
C VAL A 99 12.30 -12.56 5.33
N LEU A 100 12.63 -11.51 4.59
CA LEU A 100 13.25 -11.65 3.26
C LEU A 100 14.61 -12.35 3.32
N ILE A 101 15.44 -12.06 4.31
CA ILE A 101 16.72 -12.74 4.53
C ILE A 101 16.49 -14.23 4.82
N TYR A 102 15.55 -14.55 5.70
CA TYR A 102 15.21 -15.94 6.03
C TYR A 102 14.72 -16.71 4.79
N LEU A 103 13.75 -16.16 4.04
CA LEU A 103 13.22 -16.79 2.83
C LEU A 103 14.29 -17.00 1.75
N LYS A 104 15.27 -16.08 1.66
CA LYS A 104 16.42 -16.25 0.77
C LYS A 104 17.24 -17.49 1.15
N GLN A 105 17.48 -17.73 2.44
CA GLN A 105 18.24 -18.89 2.90
C GLN A 105 17.48 -20.20 2.65
N SER A 106 16.15 -20.20 2.81
CA SER A 106 15.30 -21.37 2.55
C SER A 106 15.04 -21.64 1.05
N SER A 107 15.59 -20.84 0.13
CA SER A 107 15.35 -20.94 -1.33
C SER A 107 13.87 -20.81 -1.75
N GLU A 108 13.02 -20.25 -0.88
CA GLU A 108 11.60 -19.97 -1.14
C GLU A 108 11.36 -18.54 -1.67
N LEU A 109 12.43 -17.74 -1.75
CA LEU A 109 12.35 -16.36 -2.22
C LEU A 109 12.16 -16.31 -3.74
N ASN A 110 10.93 -16.01 -4.17
CA ASN A 110 10.60 -15.70 -5.55
C ASN A 110 9.82 -14.38 -5.65
N LEU A 111 9.65 -13.87 -6.87
CA LEU A 111 8.98 -12.59 -7.11
C LEU A 111 7.55 -12.55 -6.56
N LYS A 112 6.79 -13.65 -6.66
CA LYS A 112 5.42 -13.71 -6.15
C LYS A 112 5.41 -13.56 -4.63
N THR A 113 6.31 -14.25 -3.94
CA THR A 113 6.49 -14.15 -2.48
C THR A 113 6.86 -12.73 -2.08
N ILE A 114 7.77 -12.07 -2.81
CA ILE A 114 8.18 -10.68 -2.54
C ILE A 114 6.99 -9.72 -2.68
N LEU A 115 6.23 -9.82 -3.77
CA LEU A 115 5.07 -8.96 -4.03
C LEU A 115 3.97 -9.15 -2.97
N LEU A 116 3.69 -10.40 -2.60
CA LEU A 116 2.74 -10.71 -1.53
C LEU A 116 3.20 -10.18 -0.18
N LEU A 117 4.46 -10.38 0.18
CA LEU A 117 5.02 -9.89 1.44
C LEU A 117 4.96 -8.36 1.52
N LEU A 118 5.26 -7.67 0.42
CA LEU A 118 5.14 -6.21 0.33
C LEU A 118 3.69 -5.75 0.50
N SER A 119 2.75 -6.43 -0.16
CA SER A 119 1.31 -6.14 -0.02
C SER A 119 0.83 -6.34 1.42
N CYS A 120 1.20 -7.47 2.05
CA CYS A 120 0.92 -7.74 3.45
C CYS A 120 1.53 -6.69 4.39
N ASN A 121 2.78 -6.25 4.13
CA ASN A 121 3.43 -5.20 4.90
C ASN A 121 2.61 -3.91 4.89
N TYR A 122 2.15 -3.48 3.71
CA TYR A 122 1.31 -2.29 3.59
C TYR A 122 -0.04 -2.44 4.31
N LEU A 123 -0.68 -3.61 4.23
CA LEU A 123 -1.93 -3.87 4.95
C LEU A 123 -1.74 -3.87 6.48
N VAL A 124 -0.65 -4.44 6.98
CA VAL A 124 -0.29 -4.40 8.41
C VAL A 124 -0.11 -2.95 8.87
N LEU A 125 0.69 -2.16 8.13
CA LEU A 125 0.89 -0.75 8.43
C LEU A 125 -0.41 0.05 8.36
N TYR A 126 -1.28 -0.22 7.39
CA TYR A 126 -2.61 0.39 7.29
C TYR A 126 -3.45 0.17 8.54
N ILE A 127 -3.52 -1.08 9.04
CA ILE A 127 -4.27 -1.42 10.25
C ILE A 127 -3.71 -0.65 11.44
N ILE A 128 -2.39 -0.70 11.64
CA ILE A 128 -1.73 -0.04 12.76
C ILE A 128 -2.00 1.47 12.73
N PHE A 129 -1.77 2.13 11.60
CA PHE A 129 -1.97 3.58 11.49
C PHE A 129 -3.42 4.00 11.63
N THR A 130 -4.36 3.23 11.10
CA THR A 130 -5.79 3.49 11.27
C THR A 130 -6.20 3.40 12.74
N LEU A 131 -5.66 2.44 13.49
CA LEU A 131 -5.91 2.33 14.94
C LEU A 131 -5.36 3.54 15.69
N PHE A 132 -4.09 3.91 15.46
CA PHE A 132 -3.49 5.09 16.10
C PHE A 132 -4.21 6.39 15.76
N TYR A 133 -4.64 6.55 14.50
CA TYR A 133 -5.40 7.72 14.05
C TYR A 133 -6.74 7.82 14.80
N ARG A 134 -7.51 6.73 14.86
CA ARG A 134 -8.80 6.70 15.58
C ARG A 134 -8.63 6.99 17.07
N LEU A 135 -7.59 6.44 17.69
CA LEU A 135 -7.26 6.72 19.09
C LEU A 135 -6.94 8.19 19.32
N GLU A 136 -6.19 8.82 18.42
CA GLU A 136 -5.85 10.24 18.55
C GLU A 136 -7.07 11.13 18.38
N ILE A 137 -7.87 10.94 17.33
CA ILE A 137 -9.11 11.72 17.10
C ILE A 137 -10.08 11.57 18.27
N ASN A 138 -10.15 10.39 18.91
CA ASN A 138 -10.97 10.19 20.09
C ASN A 138 -10.47 10.95 21.32
N LYS A 139 -9.16 11.15 21.48
CA LYS A 139 -8.57 11.91 22.58
C LYS A 139 -8.72 13.42 22.40
N THR A 140 -8.63 13.93 21.18
CA THR A 140 -8.64 15.39 20.91
C THR A 140 -10.03 16.03 21.03
N ILE A 141 -11.11 15.23 21.08
CA ILE A 141 -12.51 15.71 21.07
C ILE A 141 -13.22 15.42 22.40
N HIS A 142 -12.48 15.01 23.42
CA HIS A 142 -12.92 14.98 24.81
C HIS A 142 -12.43 16.22 25.55
#